data_AF-A0A8J4G6V4-F1
#
_entry.id   AF-A0A8J4G6V4-F1
#
_cell.length_a   1.000
_cell.length_b   1.000
_cell.length_c   1.000
_cell.angle_alpha   90.00
_cell.angle_beta   90.00
_cell.angle_gamma   90.00
#
_symmetry.space_group_name_H-M   'P 1'
#
loop_
_entity.id
_entity.type
_entity.pdbx_description
1 polymer ?
#
loop_
_entity_poly.entity_id
_entity_poly.type
_entity_poly.pdbx_seq_one_letter_code
_entity_poly.pdbx_strand_id
1 'polypeptide(L)'
;MTDALVLAQALDEASGNLARALPLFEARQAPEAAALAEIMTFGFPYQYNQDTFKRNLWMLNTVLRSALHGLFPWAFSPQTFMLIRRAEMSYVQIREAVHTTTQRIWVLAGTLAALAILAIRAMVVAAGAPVS
;
A
#
# COMPACT_ATOMS: atom_id res chain seq x y z
N MET A 1 -17.80 -5.90 13.09
CA MET A 1 -17.95 -6.98 14.11
C MET A 1 -16.74 -7.06 15.03
N THR A 2 -15.54 -6.72 14.55
CA THR A 2 -14.27 -6.74 15.31
C THR A 2 -14.26 -5.77 16.51
N ASP A 3 -14.73 -4.53 16.36
CA ASP A 3 -14.65 -3.49 17.39
C ASP A 3 -15.37 -3.87 18.69
N ALA A 4 -16.52 -4.53 18.58
CA ALA A 4 -17.27 -5.02 19.74
C ALA A 4 -16.49 -6.11 20.51
N LEU A 5 -15.73 -6.96 19.80
CA LEU A 5 -14.88 -7.97 20.42
C LEU A 5 -13.67 -7.35 21.11
N VAL A 6 -13.04 -6.34 20.49
CA VAL A 6 -11.90 -5.62 21.08
C VAL A 6 -12.35 -4.86 22.34
N LEU A 7 -13.54 -4.25 22.31
CA LEU A 7 -14.13 -3.61 23.48
C LEU A 7 -14.43 -4.61 24.60
N ALA A 8 -15.01 -5.78 24.26
CA ALA A 8 -15.27 -6.83 25.23
C ALA A 8 -13.98 -7.33 25.90
N GLN A 9 -12.90 -7.52 25.14
CA GLN A 9 -11.59 -7.88 25.68
C GLN A 9 -11.02 -6.79 26.59
N ALA A 10 -11.12 -5.52 26.20
CA ALA A 10 -10.65 -4.41 27.02
C ALA A 10 -11.44 -4.29 28.34
N LEU A 11 -12.74 -4.60 28.32
CA LEU A 11 -13.58 -4.66 29.51
C LEU A 11 -13.19 -5.82 30.43
N ASP A 12 -12.92 -6.99 29.87
CA ASP A 12 -12.46 -8.17 30.62
C ASP A 12 -11.12 -7.89 31.34
N GLU A 13 -10.14 -7.33 30.60
CA GLU A 13 -8.83 -6.93 31.14
C GLU A 13 -8.93 -5.83 32.22
N ALA A 14 -9.92 -4.96 32.10
CA ALA A 14 -10.19 -3.91 33.08
C ALA A 14 -11.11 -4.36 34.23
N SER A 15 -11.46 -5.64 34.30
CA SER A 15 -12.41 -6.19 35.27
C SER A 15 -13.75 -5.43 35.32
N GLY A 16 -14.25 -5.06 34.15
CA GLY A 16 -15.49 -4.28 33.98
C GLY A 16 -15.36 -2.79 34.27
N ASN A 17 -14.18 -2.28 34.65
CA ASN A 17 -13.98 -0.86 34.89
C ASN A 17 -13.87 -0.08 33.58
N LEU A 18 -14.95 0.63 33.22
CA LEU A 18 -15.03 1.37 31.97
C LEU A 18 -13.95 2.46 31.81
N ALA A 19 -13.62 3.18 32.89
CA ALA A 19 -12.61 4.24 32.86
C ALA A 19 -11.20 3.70 32.53
N ARG A 20 -10.94 2.42 32.84
CA ARG A 20 -9.69 1.72 32.49
C ARG A 20 -9.78 0.99 31.14
N ALA A 21 -10.96 0.47 30.78
CA ALA A 21 -11.18 -0.26 29.53
C ALA A 21 -11.13 0.65 28.29
N LEU A 22 -11.72 1.84 28.37
CA LEU A 22 -11.83 2.74 27.21
C LEU A 22 -10.46 3.16 26.64
N PRO A 23 -9.47 3.57 27.45
CA PRO A 23 -8.13 3.85 26.95
C PRO A 23 -7.45 2.64 26.28
N LEU A 24 -7.67 1.42 26.80
CA LEU A 24 -7.13 0.19 26.21
C LEU A 24 -7.78 -0.11 24.86
N PHE A 25 -9.10 0.02 24.77
CA PHE A 25 -9.83 -0.12 23.53
C PHE A 25 -9.37 0.89 22.48
N GLU A 26 -9.28 2.17 22.86
CA GLU A 26 -8.86 3.24 21.96
C GLU A 26 -7.43 3.03 21.45
N ALA A 27 -6.50 2.67 22.33
CA ALA A 27 -5.11 2.38 21.94
C ALA A 27 -4.98 1.25 20.90
N ARG A 28 -5.90 0.27 20.94
CA ARG A 28 -5.95 -0.84 19.98
C ARG A 28 -6.66 -0.47 18.68
N GLN A 29 -7.79 0.22 18.80
CA GLN A 29 -8.71 0.44 17.68
C GLN A 29 -8.39 1.69 16.86
N ALA A 30 -7.87 2.75 17.48
CA ALA A 30 -7.52 4.00 16.79
C ALA A 30 -6.56 3.79 15.60
N PRO A 31 -5.44 3.05 15.71
CA PRO A 31 -4.55 2.85 14.57
C PRO A 31 -5.21 2.03 13.45
N GLU A 32 -6.04 1.04 13.78
CA GLU A 32 -6.79 0.23 12.82
C GLU A 32 -7.83 1.06 12.07
N ALA A 33 -8.61 1.88 12.78
CA ALA A 33 -9.59 2.77 12.19
C ALA A 33 -8.93 3.83 11.28
N ALA A 34 -7.80 4.40 11.72
CA ALA A 34 -7.03 5.35 10.91
C ALA A 34 -6.48 4.70 9.63
N ALA A 35 -5.90 3.50 9.75
CA ALA A 35 -5.40 2.76 8.59
C ALA A 35 -6.52 2.39 7.62
N LEU A 36 -7.69 1.96 8.12
CA LEU A 36 -8.85 1.68 7.29
C LEU A 36 -9.35 2.93 6.56
N ALA A 37 -9.48 4.06 7.25
CA ALA A 37 -9.90 5.33 6.67
C ALA A 37 -8.94 5.75 5.54
N GLU A 38 -7.63 5.60 5.74
CA GLU A 38 -6.62 5.86 4.72
C GLU A 38 -6.76 4.91 3.53
N ILE A 39 -6.91 3.60 3.79
CA ILE A 39 -7.10 2.57 2.75
C ILE A 39 -8.29 2.88 1.85
N MET A 40 -9.40 3.38 2.40
CA MET A 40 -10.59 3.74 1.60
C MET A 40 -10.29 4.82 0.55
N THR A 41 -9.28 5.68 0.76
CA THR A 41 -8.92 6.74 -0.18
C THR A 41 -8.18 6.23 -1.43
N PHE A 42 -7.51 5.08 -1.36
CA PHE A 42 -6.69 4.55 -2.46
C PHE A 42 -7.07 3.13 -2.90
N GLY A 43 -7.77 2.39 -2.05
CA GLY A 43 -8.13 0.99 -2.29
C GLY A 43 -9.09 0.81 -3.47
N PHE A 44 -10.12 1.66 -3.56
CA PHE A 44 -11.03 1.72 -4.71
C PHE A 44 -11.74 3.08 -4.84
N PRO A 45 -11.00 4.18 -5.07
CA PRO A 45 -11.52 5.56 -4.95
C PRO A 45 -12.62 5.92 -5.95
N TYR A 46 -12.67 5.28 -7.12
CA TYR A 46 -13.56 5.66 -8.23
C TYR A 46 -14.75 4.72 -8.42
N GLN A 47 -15.20 4.07 -7.34
CA GLN A 47 -16.29 3.08 -7.36
C GLN A 47 -17.59 3.61 -8.02
N TYR A 48 -17.86 4.91 -7.91
CA TYR A 48 -19.07 5.55 -8.45
C TYR A 48 -18.81 6.38 -9.72
N ASN A 49 -17.77 6.05 -10.50
CA ASN A 49 -17.45 6.70 -11.78
C ASN A 49 -17.32 8.24 -11.70
N GLN A 50 -16.81 8.75 -10.58
CA GLN A 50 -16.69 10.19 -10.32
C GLN A 50 -15.71 10.89 -11.29
N ASP A 51 -14.72 10.15 -11.80
CA ASP A 51 -13.73 10.64 -12.77
C ASP A 51 -13.21 9.47 -13.62
N THR A 52 -13.60 9.45 -14.90
CA THR A 52 -13.23 8.38 -15.83
C THR A 52 -11.72 8.34 -16.11
N PHE A 53 -11.06 9.50 -16.15
CA PHE A 53 -9.63 9.58 -16.46
C PHE A 53 -8.80 9.05 -15.30
N LYS A 54 -9.08 9.52 -14.08
CA LYS A 54 -8.38 9.03 -12.89
C LYS A 54 -8.68 7.57 -12.60
N ARG A 55 -9.89 7.09 -12.93
CA ARG A 55 -10.23 5.66 -12.88
C ARG A 55 -9.33 4.84 -13.81
N ASN A 56 -9.09 5.29 -15.04
CA ASN A 56 -8.22 4.58 -15.99
C ASN A 56 -6.76 4.56 -15.50
N LEU A 57 -6.26 5.66 -14.94
CA LEU A 57 -4.92 5.69 -14.32
C LEU A 57 -4.84 4.73 -13.12
N TRP A 58 -5.86 4.72 -12.28
CA TRP A 58 -5.94 3.79 -11.15
C TRP A 58 -5.97 2.33 -11.63
N MET A 59 -6.76 2.01 -12.66
CA MET A 59 -6.80 0.67 -13.28
C MET A 59 -5.44 0.26 -13.83
N LEU A 60 -4.72 1.15 -14.53
CA LEU A 60 -3.39 0.87 -15.05
C LEU A 60 -2.40 0.56 -13.91
N ASN A 61 -2.40 1.36 -12.84
CA ASN A 61 -1.60 1.09 -11.65
C ASN A 61 -1.98 -0.26 -11.00
N THR A 62 -3.26 -0.61 -10.98
CA THR A 62 -3.75 -1.89 -10.45
C THR A 62 -3.22 -3.08 -11.26
N VAL A 63 -3.26 -2.98 -12.60
CA VAL A 63 -2.74 -4.00 -13.52
C VAL A 63 -1.23 -4.14 -13.38
N LEU A 64 -0.49 -3.02 -13.37
CA LEU A 64 0.97 -3.02 -13.22
C LEU A 64 1.41 -3.70 -11.94
N ARG A 65 0.82 -3.31 -10.81
CA ARG A 65 1.10 -3.93 -9.50
C ARG A 65 0.74 -5.42 -9.47
N SER A 66 -0.34 -5.82 -10.14
CA SER A 66 -0.73 -7.24 -10.24
C SER A 66 0.30 -8.03 -11.05
N ALA A 67 0.80 -7.47 -12.15
CA ALA A 67 1.87 -8.07 -12.94
C ALA A 67 3.18 -8.17 -12.15
N LEU A 68 3.57 -7.10 -11.44
CA LEU A 68 4.76 -7.08 -10.57
C LEU A 68 4.67 -8.12 -9.44
N HIS A 69 3.50 -8.26 -8.82
CA HIS A 69 3.26 -9.30 -7.82
C HIS A 69 3.33 -10.71 -8.42
N GLY A 70 2.79 -10.91 -9.63
CA GLY A 70 2.88 -12.19 -10.34
C GLY A 70 4.32 -12.59 -10.68
N LEU A 71 5.17 -11.62 -11.04
CA LEU A 71 6.58 -11.86 -11.37
C LEU A 71 7.46 -12.00 -10.11
N PHE A 72 7.22 -11.19 -9.09
CA PHE A 72 8.03 -11.12 -7.88
C PHE A 72 7.15 -11.07 -6.61
N PRO A 73 6.46 -12.16 -6.27
CA PRO A 73 5.50 -12.19 -5.15
C PRO A 73 6.14 -11.97 -3.78
N TRP A 74 7.45 -12.19 -3.66
CA TRP A 74 8.24 -11.92 -2.47
C TRP A 74 8.60 -10.43 -2.32
N ALA A 75 8.58 -9.65 -3.41
CA ALA A 75 8.98 -8.24 -3.43
C ALA A 75 7.78 -7.27 -3.48
N PHE A 76 6.65 -7.67 -4.04
CA PHE A 76 5.48 -6.80 -4.17
C PHE A 76 4.27 -7.46 -3.52
N SER A 77 3.52 -6.72 -2.71
CA SER A 77 2.27 -7.23 -2.14
C SER A 77 1.19 -7.32 -3.22
N PRO A 78 0.19 -8.21 -3.07
CA PRO A 78 -1.00 -8.18 -3.92
C PRO A 78 -1.79 -6.88 -3.71
N GLN A 79 -2.77 -6.67 -4.58
CA GLN A 79 -3.66 -5.50 -4.51
C GLN A 79 -4.40 -5.36 -3.18
N THR A 80 -4.68 -4.11 -2.80
CA THR A 80 -5.34 -3.77 -1.54
C THR A 80 -6.65 -4.53 -1.34
N PHE A 81 -7.50 -4.65 -2.37
CA PHE A 81 -8.77 -5.39 -2.27
C PHE A 81 -8.60 -6.90 -2.10
N MET A 82 -7.47 -7.48 -2.52
CA MET A 82 -7.13 -8.88 -2.24
C MET A 82 -6.63 -9.05 -0.81
N LEU A 83 -5.87 -8.09 -0.30
CA LEU A 83 -5.38 -8.08 1.08
C LEU A 83 -6.52 -7.96 2.09
N ILE A 84 -7.50 -7.09 1.84
CA ILE A 84 -8.68 -6.92 2.72
C ILE A 84 -9.50 -8.22 2.85
N ARG A 85 -9.48 -9.10 1.83
CA ARG A 85 -10.17 -10.40 1.90
C ARG A 85 -9.48 -11.40 2.81
N ARG A 86 -8.23 -11.15 3.21
CA ARG A 86 -7.49 -12.02 4.12
C ARG A 86 -7.84 -11.63 5.55
N ALA A 87 -8.67 -12.46 6.19
CA ALA A 87 -9.16 -12.22 7.55
C ALA A 87 -8.05 -12.14 8.63
N GLU A 88 -6.85 -12.63 8.32
CA GLU A 88 -5.72 -12.68 9.25
C GLU A 88 -4.92 -11.37 9.33
N MET A 89 -5.09 -10.46 8.36
CA MET A 89 -4.32 -9.20 8.32
C MET A 89 -5.08 -8.05 8.94
N SER A 90 -4.41 -7.30 9.81
CA SER A 90 -4.92 -6.04 10.33
C SER A 90 -4.86 -4.94 9.27
N TYR A 91 -5.67 -3.89 9.39
CA TYR A 91 -5.65 -2.78 8.44
C TYR A 91 -4.33 -2.01 8.47
N VAL A 92 -3.69 -1.93 9.64
CA VAL A 92 -2.33 -1.36 9.75
C VAL A 92 -1.34 -2.16 8.91
N GLN A 93 -1.36 -3.49 9.00
CA GLN A 93 -0.48 -4.36 8.22
C GLN A 93 -0.76 -4.26 6.71
N ILE A 94 -2.04 -4.19 6.32
CA ILE A 94 -2.42 -3.99 4.91
C ILE A 94 -1.87 -2.68 4.40
N ARG A 95 -2.04 -1.59 5.16
CA ARG A 95 -1.54 -0.26 4.81
C ARG A 95 -0.02 -0.27 4.63
N GLU A 96 0.71 -0.84 5.59
CA GLU A 96 2.16 -0.93 5.53
C GLU A 96 2.64 -1.73 4.31
N ALA A 97 2.03 -2.88 4.04
CA ALA A 97 2.35 -3.70 2.86
C ALA A 97 2.16 -2.92 1.55
N VAL A 98 1.08 -2.14 1.44
CA VAL A 98 0.81 -1.31 0.27
C VAL A 98 1.81 -0.16 0.13
N HIS A 99 2.17 0.52 1.22
CA HIS A 99 3.16 1.60 1.21
C HIS A 99 4.55 1.10 0.86
N THR A 100 5.00 0.00 1.47
CA THR A 100 6.29 -0.62 1.14
C THR A 100 6.35 -1.04 -0.33
N THR A 101 5.27 -1.62 -0.86
CA THR A 101 5.18 -1.96 -2.29
C THR A 101 5.26 -0.71 -3.17
N THR A 102 4.58 0.37 -2.78
CA THR A 102 4.61 1.65 -3.50
C THR A 102 6.02 2.25 -3.50
N GLN A 103 6.71 2.24 -2.38
CA GLN A 103 8.10 2.69 -2.27
C GLN A 103 9.04 1.86 -3.15
N ARG A 104 8.90 0.53 -3.14
CA ARG A 104 9.70 -0.38 -3.99
C ARG A 104 9.49 -0.09 -5.48
N ILE A 105 8.25 0.19 -5.90
CA ILE A 105 7.93 0.59 -7.28
C ILE A 105 8.63 1.91 -7.64
N TRP A 106 8.60 2.91 -6.77
CA TRP A 106 9.27 4.18 -7.02
C TRP A 106 10.79 4.06 -7.08
N VAL A 107 11.39 3.25 -6.21
CA VAL A 107 12.83 2.95 -6.25
C VAL A 107 13.20 2.24 -7.55
N LEU A 108 12.42 1.26 -7.98
CA LEU A 108 12.62 0.58 -9.26
C LEU A 108 12.49 1.54 -10.44
N ALA A 109 11.47 2.40 -10.45
CA ALA A 109 11.29 3.39 -11.50
C ALA A 109 12.46 4.39 -11.55
N GLY A 110 12.90 4.90 -10.39
CA GLY A 110 14.03 5.82 -10.30
C GLY A 110 15.36 5.21 -10.74
N THR A 111 15.62 3.96 -10.35
CA THR A 111 16.84 3.23 -10.78
C THR A 111 16.85 2.98 -12.28
N LEU A 112 15.74 2.54 -12.87
CA LEU A 112 15.62 2.35 -14.32
C LEU A 112 15.81 3.68 -15.10
N ALA A 113 15.22 4.78 -14.60
CA ALA A 113 15.40 6.09 -15.21
C ALA A 113 16.86 6.57 -15.17
N ALA A 114 17.54 6.39 -14.04
CA ALA A 114 18.95 6.74 -13.90
C ALA A 114 19.84 5.92 -14.84
N LEU A 115 19.60 4.61 -14.96
CA LEU A 115 20.32 3.74 -15.90
C LEU A 115 20.10 4.14 -17.35
N ALA A 116 18.87 4.49 -17.73
CA ALA A 116 18.56 4.97 -19.08
C ALA A 116 19.32 6.27 -19.41
N ILE A 117 19.37 7.22 -18.47
CA ILE A 117 20.13 8.47 -18.65
C ILE A 117 21.62 8.19 -18.81
N LEU A 118 22.19 7.29 -17.99
CA LEU A 118 23.59 6.90 -18.10
C LEU A 118 23.90 6.21 -19.43
N ALA A 119 23.02 5.33 -19.90
CA ALA A 119 23.17 4.64 -21.18
C ALA A 119 23.13 5.64 -22.35
N ILE A 120 22.19 6.59 -22.35
CA ILE A 120 22.12 7.64 -23.37
C ILE A 120 23.39 8.49 -23.35
N ARG A 121 23.87 8.89 -22.17
CA ARG A 121 25.12 9.65 -22.03
C ARG A 121 26.32 8.87 -22.57
N ALA A 122 26.44 7.59 -22.23
CA ALA A 122 27.51 6.73 -22.73
C ALA A 122 27.47 6.60 -24.27
N MET A 123 26.28 6.44 -24.86
CA MET A 123 26.11 6.39 -26.32
C MET A 123 26.50 7.71 -27.00
N VAL A 124 26.13 8.86 -26.43
CA VAL A 124 26.50 10.18 -26.95
C VAL A 124 28.01 10.38 -26.89
N VAL A 125 28.66 10.00 -25.78
CA VAL A 125 30.13 10.08 -25.65
C VAL A 125 30.82 9.15 -26.64
N ALA A 126 30.34 7.92 -26.80
CA ALA A 126 30.89 6.96 -27.76
C ALA A 126 30.73 7.42 -29.22
N ALA A 127 29.61 8.07 -29.55
CA ALA A 127 29.37 8.63 -30.88
C ALA A 127 30.18 9.90 -31.17
N GLY A 128 30.65 10.59 -30.14
CA GLY A 128 31.51 11.79 -30.24
C GLY A 128 33.01 11.50 -30.19
N ALA A 129 33.44 10.25 -30.00
CA ALA A 129 34.86 9.89 -29.98
C ALA A 129 35.39 9.77 -31.42
N PRO A 130 36.37 10.59 -31.84
CA PRO A 130 36.98 10.43 -33.16
C PRO A 130 37.76 9.11 -33.21
N VAL A 131 37.48 8.30 -34.24
CA VAL A 131 38.30 7.15 -34.61
C VAL A 131 39.69 7.69 -34.96
N SER A 132 40.68 7.35 -34.13
CA SER A 132 42.10 7.64 -34.37
C SER A 132 42.73 6.57 -35.24
#